data_AF-A0A091UV28-F1
#
_entry.id   AF-A0A091UV28-F1
#
_cell.length_a   1.000
_cell.length_b   1.000
_cell.length_c   1.000
_cell.angle_alpha   90.00
_cell.angle_beta   90.00
_cell.angle_gamma   90.00
#
_symmetry.space_group_name_H-M   'P 1'
#
loop_
_entity.id
_entity.type
_entity.pdbx_description
1 polymer ?
#
loop_
_entity_poly.entity_id
_entity_poly.type
_entity_poly.pdbx_seq_one_letter_code
_entity_poly.pdbx_strand_id
1 'polypeptide(L)'
;GAPVEITDTGNDEGLQRALQFAMAEYNKASNDMYSSRVVRIISAKKQIVAGIKYIMKVEIGRTTCPKPATDLQSCAFHDVPQMAKHAICNFVVYVIPWQNETKLLESRCQ
;
A
#
# COMPACT_ATOMS: atom_id res chain seq x y z
N GLY A 1 -14.05 1.56 -17.75
CA GLY A 1 -13.78 0.20 -18.25
C GLY A 1 -13.75 -0.81 -17.11
N ALA A 2 -13.65 -2.10 -17.41
CA ALA A 2 -13.44 -3.14 -16.40
C ALA A 2 -12.01 -3.09 -15.84
N PRO A 3 -11.74 -3.58 -14.61
CA PRO A 3 -10.39 -3.69 -14.09
C PRO A 3 -9.54 -4.68 -14.90
N VAL A 4 -8.32 -4.27 -15.25
CA VAL A 4 -7.30 -5.08 -15.94
C VAL A 4 -6.19 -5.42 -14.95
N GLU A 5 -5.70 -6.65 -14.99
CA GLU A 5 -4.62 -7.11 -14.13
C GLU A 5 -3.27 -6.50 -14.52
N ILE A 6 -2.46 -6.15 -13.53
CA ILE A 6 -1.09 -5.64 -13.72
C ILE A 6 -0.14 -6.81 -13.44
N THR A 7 0.48 -7.35 -14.49
CA THR A 7 1.38 -8.51 -14.38
C THR A 7 2.77 -8.11 -13.92
N ASP A 8 3.30 -7.00 -14.42
CA ASP A 8 4.60 -6.45 -14.02
C ASP A 8 4.45 -5.39 -12.93
N THR A 9 4.19 -5.85 -11.72
CA THR A 9 3.93 -4.96 -10.58
C THR A 9 5.14 -4.13 -10.16
N GLY A 10 6.36 -4.57 -10.48
CA GLY A 10 7.60 -3.85 -10.16
C GLY A 10 7.86 -2.66 -11.09
N ASN A 11 7.31 -2.68 -12.31
CA ASN A 11 7.62 -1.70 -13.35
C ASN A 11 6.46 -0.72 -13.64
N ASP A 12 5.24 -0.97 -13.15
CA ASP A 12 4.14 0.01 -13.23
C ASP A 12 4.35 1.13 -12.19
N GLU A 13 4.95 2.25 -12.61
CA GLU A 13 5.22 3.41 -11.75
C GLU A 13 3.96 3.94 -11.05
N GLY A 14 2.82 3.90 -11.74
CA GLY A 14 1.56 4.40 -11.20
C GLY A 14 1.05 3.53 -10.05
N LEU A 15 1.19 2.21 -10.18
CA LEU A 15 0.92 1.25 -9.12
C LEU A 15 1.85 1.49 -7.92
N GLN A 16 3.16 1.67 -8.16
CA GLN A 16 4.13 1.90 -7.08
C GLN A 16 3.82 3.18 -6.30
N ARG A 17 3.50 4.29 -7.00
CA ARG A 17 3.08 5.54 -6.36
C ARG A 17 1.76 5.39 -5.59
N ALA A 18 0.78 4.70 -6.16
CA ALA A 18 -0.49 4.43 -5.49
C ALA A 18 -0.31 3.60 -4.23
N LEU A 19 0.55 2.57 -4.28
CA LEU A 19 0.88 1.73 -3.14
C LEU A 19 1.60 2.50 -2.04
N GLN A 20 2.58 3.34 -2.41
CA GLN A 20 3.29 4.20 -1.46
C GLN A 20 2.32 5.15 -0.73
N PHE A 21 1.40 5.78 -1.48
CA PHE A 21 0.36 6.62 -0.92
C PHE A 21 -0.55 5.84 0.05
N ALA A 22 -1.04 4.66 -0.35
CA ALA A 22 -1.89 3.82 0.49
C ALA A 22 -1.20 3.42 1.80
N MET A 23 0.08 3.05 1.75
CA MET A 23 0.86 2.67 2.93
C MET A 23 1.12 3.84 3.86
N ALA A 24 1.36 5.04 3.32
CA ALA A 24 1.51 6.24 4.13
C ALA A 24 0.22 6.55 4.90
N GLU A 25 -0.93 6.51 4.22
CA GLU A 25 -2.24 6.73 4.85
C GLU A 25 -2.59 5.62 5.86
N TYR A 26 -2.33 4.35 5.54
CA TYR A 26 -2.49 3.24 6.48
C TYR A 26 -1.66 3.44 7.75
N ASN A 27 -0.38 3.80 7.61
CA ASN A 27 0.50 4.00 8.76
C ASN A 27 0.07 5.19 9.62
N LYS A 28 -0.41 6.28 9.02
CA LYS A 28 -0.99 7.42 9.76
C LYS A 28 -2.26 7.05 10.52
N ALA A 29 -3.13 6.24 9.93
CA ALA A 29 -4.41 5.85 10.53
C ALA A 29 -4.27 4.71 11.57
N SER A 30 -3.23 3.89 11.46
CA SER A 30 -3.00 2.76 12.36
C SER A 30 -2.52 3.22 13.75
N ASN A 31 -3.17 2.72 14.80
CA ASN A 31 -2.79 2.95 16.21
C ASN A 31 -1.54 2.16 16.65
N ASP A 32 -0.91 1.43 15.73
CA ASP A 32 0.35 0.75 16.00
C ASP A 32 1.48 1.76 16.23
N MET A 33 2.27 1.55 17.29
CA MET A 33 3.45 2.37 17.60
C MET A 33 4.54 2.23 16.53
N TYR A 34 4.54 1.10 15.82
CA TYR A 34 5.51 0.81 14.77
C TYR A 34 4.89 0.98 13.38
N SER A 35 5.71 1.37 12.42
CA SER A 35 5.29 1.47 11.02
C SER A 35 5.26 0.10 10.36
N SER A 36 4.34 -0.09 9.42
CA SER A 36 4.28 -1.28 8.57
C SER A 36 4.82 -1.00 7.19
N ARG A 37 5.42 -2.01 6.57
CA ARG A 37 5.94 -1.97 5.19
C ARG A 37 5.36 -3.12 4.38
N VAL A 38 5.28 -2.94 3.07
CA VAL A 38 4.86 -4.00 2.15
C VAL A 38 5.95 -5.07 2.09
N VAL A 39 5.56 -6.32 2.34
CA VAL A 39 6.40 -7.50 2.15
C VAL A 39 6.36 -7.90 0.68
N ARG A 40 5.14 -8.00 0.11
CA ARG A 40 4.93 -8.30 -1.31
C ARG A 40 3.54 -7.88 -1.78
N ILE A 41 3.42 -7.70 -3.10
CA ILE A 41 2.14 -7.53 -3.79
C ILE A 41 1.61 -8.92 -4.15
N ILE A 42 0.41 -9.27 -3.68
CA ILE A 42 -0.26 -10.54 -3.99
C ILE A 42 -0.99 -10.43 -5.33
N SER A 43 -1.70 -9.32 -5.54
CA SER A 43 -2.31 -9.00 -6.83
C SER A 43 -2.55 -7.50 -6.97
N ALA A 44 -2.56 -7.03 -8.22
CA ALA A 44 -2.83 -5.63 -8.53
C ALA A 44 -3.67 -5.53 -9.81
N LYS A 45 -4.67 -4.64 -9.80
CA LYS A 45 -5.51 -4.34 -10.96
C LYS A 45 -5.63 -2.84 -11.16
N LYS A 46 -5.70 -2.41 -12.41
CA LYS A 46 -5.93 -1.03 -12.83
C LYS A 46 -7.25 -0.91 -13.56
N GLN A 47 -8.05 0.09 -13.21
CA GLN A 47 -9.32 0.38 -13.87
C GLN A 47 -9.37 1.85 -14.31
N ILE A 48 -9.48 2.07 -15.62
CA ILE A 48 -9.65 3.41 -16.18
C ILE A 48 -11.14 3.80 -16.10
N VAL A 49 -11.41 4.93 -15.44
CA VAL A 49 -12.74 5.53 -15.23
C VAL A 49 -12.62 7.05 -15.45
N ALA A 50 -13.40 7.89 -14.75
CA ALA A 50 -13.14 9.34 -14.64
C ALA A 50 -11.89 9.65 -13.77
N GLY A 51 -10.83 8.87 -13.97
CA GLY A 51 -9.59 8.80 -13.20
C GLY A 51 -9.00 7.39 -13.35
N ILE A 52 -8.09 7.02 -12.45
CA ILE A 52 -7.46 5.70 -12.45
C ILE A 52 -7.67 5.07 -11.07
N LYS A 53 -8.30 3.90 -11.02
CA LYS A 53 -8.40 3.11 -9.79
C LYS A 53 -7.35 2.00 -9.79
N TYR A 54 -6.55 1.96 -8.74
CA TYR A 54 -5.65 0.86 -8.41
C TYR A 54 -6.26 0.02 -7.29
N ILE A 55 -6.47 -1.25 -7.56
CA ILE A 55 -7.02 -2.22 -6.61
C ILE A 55 -5.88 -3.19 -6.28
N MET A 56 -5.41 -3.17 -5.04
CA MET A 56 -4.19 -3.84 -4.63
C MET A 56 -4.48 -4.77 -3.46
N LYS A 57 -4.05 -6.02 -3.57
CA LYS A 57 -3.99 -6.95 -2.46
C LYS A 57 -2.52 -7.16 -2.11
N VAL A 58 -2.14 -6.79 -0.88
CA VAL A 58 -0.74 -6.79 -0.45
C VAL A 58 -0.58 -7.46 0.89
N GLU A 59 0.57 -8.08 1.09
CA GLU A 59 1.02 -8.54 2.40
C GLU A 59 1.87 -7.43 3.02
N ILE A 60 1.50 -6.97 4.21
CA ILE A 60 2.26 -5.99 4.98
C ILE A 60 2.84 -6.65 6.22
N GLY A 61 3.99 -6.16 6.67
CA GLY A 61 4.66 -6.61 7.88
C GLY A 61 5.04 -5.41 8.75
N ARG A 62 4.94 -5.59 10.07
CA ARG A 62 5.41 -4.60 11.05
C ARG A 62 6.94 -4.47 10.97
N THR A 63 7.42 -3.24 10.96
CA THR A 63 8.86 -2.91 11.00
C THR A 63 9.31 -2.56 12.40
N THR A 64 10.62 -2.51 12.63
CA THR A 64 11.22 -2.07 13.91
C THR A 64 11.16 -0.56 14.12
N CYS A 65 10.76 0.21 13.10
CA CYS A 65 10.76 1.66 13.16
C CYS A 65 9.53 2.21 13.88
N PRO A 66 9.71 3.04 14.92
CA PRO A 66 8.61 3.74 15.56
C PRO A 66 8.01 4.80 14.63
N LYS A 67 6.73 5.11 14.82
CA LYS A 67 6.09 6.26 14.15
C LYS A 67 6.43 7.55 14.91
N PRO A 68 6.68 8.69 14.21
CA PRO A 68 6.78 8.82 12.75
C PRO A 68 8.17 8.39 12.25
N ALA A 69 8.21 7.48 11.28
CA ALA A 69 9.44 7.12 10.58
C ALA A 69 9.54 7.95 9.29
N THR A 70 10.63 8.70 9.12
CA THR A 70 10.90 9.52 7.93
C THR A 70 11.41 8.70 6.75
N ASP A 71 12.02 7.54 7.01
CA ASP A 71 12.51 6.61 5.97
C ASP A 71 12.07 5.18 6.27
N LEU A 72 10.97 4.76 5.63
CA LEU A 72 10.44 3.40 5.76
C LEU A 72 11.21 2.37 4.92
N GLN A 73 12.05 2.79 3.97
CA GLN A 73 12.80 1.86 3.11
C GLN A 73 14.00 1.26 3.85
N SER A 74 14.66 2.03 4.72
CA SER A 74 15.75 1.52 5.59
C SER A 74 15.27 0.73 6.81
N CYS A 75 13.96 0.74 7.09
CA CYS A 75 13.38 0.02 8.22
C CYS A 75 13.38 -1.50 7.99
N ALA A 76 14.10 -2.21 8.86
CA ALA A 76 14.06 -3.67 8.90
C ALA A 76 12.68 -4.16 9.37
N PHE A 77 12.25 -5.30 8.82
CA PHE A 77 11.12 -6.04 9.38
C PHE A 77 11.52 -6.58 10.75
N HIS A 78 10.55 -6.80 11.64
CA HIS A 78 10.83 -7.53 12.87
C HIS A 78 11.16 -9.00 12.53
N ASP A 79 12.38 -9.45 12.81
CA ASP A 79 12.80 -10.85 12.57
C ASP A 79 12.18 -11.86 13.55
N VAL A 80 11.52 -11.36 14.61
CA VAL A 80 10.87 -12.21 15.62
C VAL A 80 9.48 -12.61 15.10
N PRO A 81 9.20 -13.91 14.86
CA PRO A 81 7.93 -14.37 14.27
C PRO A 81 6.68 -13.94 15.05
N GLN A 82 6.81 -13.73 16.36
CA GLN A 82 5.72 -13.28 17.23
C GLN A 82 5.42 -11.77 17.11
N MET A 83 6.39 -10.99 16.63
CA MET A 83 6.27 -9.53 16.43
C MET A 83 6.15 -9.15 14.95
N ALA A 84 6.56 -10.03 14.03
CA ALA A 84 6.30 -9.99 12.59
C ALA A 84 4.81 -10.24 12.32
N LYS A 85 3.95 -9.33 12.81
CA LYS A 85 2.53 -9.36 12.51
C LYS A 85 2.35 -9.08 11.02
N HIS A 86 2.26 -10.14 10.25
CA HIS A 86 1.91 -10.06 8.84
C HIS A 86 0.39 -9.92 8.76
N ALA A 87 -0.06 -9.00 7.92
CA ALA A 87 -1.48 -8.80 7.64
C ALA A 87 -1.68 -8.71 6.14
N ILE A 88 -2.80 -9.24 5.66
CA ILE A 88 -3.18 -9.11 4.26
C ILE A 88 -4.15 -7.94 4.16
N CYS A 89 -3.76 -6.93 3.39
CA CYS A 89 -4.56 -5.73 3.19
C CYS A 89 -5.05 -5.62 1.75
N ASN A 90 -6.28 -5.15 1.60
CA ASN A 90 -6.87 -4.72 0.34
C ASN A 90 -6.95 -3.20 0.35
N PHE A 91 -6.29 -2.58 -0.61
CA PHE A 91 -6.29 -1.14 -0.82
C PHE A 91 -6.94 -0.79 -2.15
N VAL A 92 -7.77 0.25 -2.15
CA VAL A 92 -8.29 0.86 -3.37
C VAL A 92 -7.88 2.32 -3.41
N VAL A 93 -7.00 2.67 -4.34
CA VAL A 93 -6.51 4.03 -4.53
C VAL A 93 -7.10 4.60 -5.80
N TYR A 94 -7.57 5.84 -5.73
CA TYR A 94 -8.13 6.57 -6.85
C TYR A 94 -7.31 7.81 -7.16
N VAL A 95 -6.78 7.87 -8.37
CA VAL A 95 -5.94 8.96 -8.87
C VAL A 95 -6.73 9.76 -9.90
N ILE A 96 -6.76 11.08 -9.76
CA ILE A 96 -7.39 12.02 -10.69
C ILE A 96 -6.29 12.96 -11.21
N PRO A 97 -5.57 12.59 -12.28
CA PRO A 97 -4.36 13.30 -12.71
C PRO A 97 -4.61 14.78 -13.04
N TRP A 98 -5.72 15.11 -13.69
CA TRP A 98 -6.03 16.49 -14.08
C TRP A 98 -6.43 17.40 -12.90
N GLN A 99 -6.66 16.83 -11.72
CA GLN A 99 -6.88 17.60 -10.48
C GLN A 99 -5.69 17.49 -9.52
N ASN A 100 -4.63 16.77 -9.90
CA ASN A 100 -3.50 16.43 -9.02
C ASN A 100 -3.95 15.79 -7.69
N GLU A 101 -5.03 15.00 -7.73
CA GLU A 101 -5.66 14.46 -6.52
C GLU A 101 -5.48 12.95 -6.45
N THR A 102 -5.13 12.44 -5.26
CA THR A 102 -5.05 11.00 -4.96
C THR A 102 -5.84 10.71 -3.69
N LYS A 103 -6.70 9.70 -3.72
CA LYS A 103 -7.58 9.31 -2.62
C LYS A 103 -7.43 7.85 -2.28
N LEU A 104 -7.41 7.54 -0.99
CA LEU A 104 -7.58 6.19 -0.50
C LEU A 104 -9.09 5.95 -0.33
N LEU A 105 -9.68 5.16 -1.22
CA LEU A 105 -11.11 4.84 -1.16
C LEU A 105 -11.39 3.71 -0.17
N GLU A 106 -10.46 2.76 -0.05
CA GLU A 106 -10.63 1.59 0.80
C GLU A 106 -9.29 1.12 1.35
N SER A 107 -9.30 0.72 2.62
CA SER A 107 -8.18 0.10 3.33
C SER A 107 -8.73 -0.91 4.32
N ARG A 108 -8.74 -2.20 3.94
CA ARG A 108 -9.20 -3.29 4.81
C ARG A 108 -8.09 -4.31 5.00
N CYS A 109 -7.74 -4.60 6.25
CA CYS A 109 -6.74 -5.59 6.61
C CYS A 109 -7.36 -6.71 7.43
N GLN A 110 -6.85 -7.93 7.24
CA GLN A 110 -7.18 -9.14 8.00
C GLN A 110 -5.99 -9.56 8.85
#